data_AF-A0A7X9F8V7-F1
#
_entry.id   AF-A0A7X9F8V7-F1
#
_cell.length_a   1.000
_cell.length_b   1.000
_cell.length_c   1.000
_cell.angle_alpha   90.00
_cell.angle_beta   90.00
_cell.angle_gamma   90.00
#
_symmetry.space_group_name_H-M   'P 1'
#
loop_
_entity.id
_entity.type
_entity.pdbx_description
1 polymer ?
#
loop_
_entity_poly.entity_id
_entity_poly.type
_entity_poly.pdbx_seq_one_letter_code
_entity_poly.pdbx_strand_id
1 'polypeptide(L)'
;HITSCDPVVADEHYAYVTLRSGTRCANGRNLLDVIDISSITNPYLVKSYPLFNPHGLGIDGNLLFVCDGKAGLKIYDRSDPMAIITNQLAHYPDFDTYDVIPMNGILMLIGEDGIFQYDYSNPQDINQISHIQIVKGGN
;
A
#
# COMPACT_ATOMS: atom_id res chain seq x y z
N HIS A 1 -13.99 -3.18 15.47
CA HIS A 1 -12.68 -2.98 16.13
C HIS A 1 -11.63 -3.06 15.03
N ILE A 2 -10.98 -1.95 14.67
CA ILE A 2 -9.79 -1.97 13.82
C ILE A 2 -8.71 -2.62 14.68
N THR A 3 -8.25 -3.81 14.30
CA THR A 3 -7.23 -4.56 15.04
C THR A 3 -5.87 -4.24 14.45
N SER A 4 -5.03 -3.63 15.29
CA SER A 4 -3.78 -2.90 14.99
C SER A 4 -2.60 -3.79 14.53
N CYS A 5 -2.71 -4.51 13.41
CA CYS A 5 -1.55 -5.13 12.77
C CYS A 5 -1.40 -4.77 11.28
N ASP A 6 -2.34 -3.99 10.76
CA ASP A 6 -2.57 -3.78 9.34
C ASP A 6 -2.33 -2.30 9.05
N PRO A 7 -1.55 -1.93 8.02
CA PRO A 7 -1.22 -0.54 7.78
C PRO A 7 -2.48 0.25 7.41
N VAL A 8 -2.55 1.46 7.96
CA VAL A 8 -3.64 2.41 7.74
C VAL A 8 -3.05 3.71 7.22
N VAL A 9 -3.60 4.19 6.11
CA VAL A 9 -3.33 5.54 5.61
C VAL A 9 -4.66 6.25 5.42
N ALA A 10 -4.71 7.54 5.70
CA ALA A 10 -5.95 8.30 5.66
C ALA A 10 -5.70 9.72 5.16
N ASP A 11 -6.72 10.28 4.52
CA ASP A 11 -6.81 11.71 4.25
C ASP A 11 -7.96 12.33 5.05
N GLU A 12 -8.45 13.50 4.63
CA GLU A 12 -9.54 14.20 5.32
C GLU A 12 -10.89 13.45 5.26
N HIS A 13 -11.10 12.58 4.27
CA HIS A 13 -12.40 11.97 3.98
C HIS A 13 -12.39 10.45 4.15
N TYR A 14 -11.29 9.79 3.79
CA TYR A 14 -11.21 8.34 3.71
C TYR A 14 -9.99 7.77 4.45
N ALA A 15 -10.19 6.67 5.14
CA ALA A 15 -9.14 5.78 5.60
C ALA A 15 -9.09 4.53 4.72
N TYR A 16 -7.88 4.11 4.40
CA TYR A 16 -7.55 2.92 3.64
C TYR A 16 -6.82 1.97 4.58
N VAL A 17 -7.31 0.74 4.70
CA VAL A 17 -6.79 -0.26 5.63
C VAL A 17 -6.56 -1.56 4.88
N THR A 18 -5.34 -2.10 4.87
CA THR A 18 -5.12 -3.42 4.27
C THR A 18 -5.16 -4.51 5.32
N LEU A 19 -6.12 -5.43 5.22
CA LEU A 19 -6.20 -6.60 6.09
C LEU A 19 -5.34 -7.73 5.54
N ARG A 20 -4.45 -8.32 6.35
CA ARG A 20 -3.59 -9.44 5.94
C ARG A 20 -3.83 -10.71 6.75
N SER A 21 -4.15 -11.80 6.06
CA SER A 21 -4.19 -13.14 6.68
C SER A 21 -2.82 -13.59 7.21
N GLY A 22 -2.82 -14.36 8.30
CA GLY A 22 -1.59 -14.85 8.96
C GLY A 22 -0.95 -13.86 9.95
N THR A 23 -1.55 -12.69 10.18
CA THR A 23 -1.21 -11.83 11.33
C THR A 23 -2.12 -12.16 12.52
N ARG A 24 -1.67 -11.81 13.73
CA ARG A 24 -2.42 -12.07 14.99
C ARG A 24 -3.74 -11.28 15.07
N CYS A 25 -3.95 -10.31 14.17
CA CYS A 25 -5.05 -9.35 14.21
C CYS A 25 -6.13 -9.58 13.14
N ALA A 26 -5.89 -10.39 12.11
CA ALA A 26 -6.77 -10.46 10.95
C ALA A 26 -7.74 -11.65 11.01
N ASN A 27 -8.97 -11.41 10.54
CA ASN A 27 -10.00 -12.44 10.35
C ASN A 27 -9.72 -13.37 9.14
N GLY A 28 -8.44 -13.61 8.80
CA GLY A 28 -8.03 -14.52 7.73
C GLY A 28 -8.36 -14.05 6.31
N ARG A 29 -8.57 -12.74 6.07
CA ARG A 29 -8.88 -12.19 4.74
C ARG A 29 -7.76 -11.25 4.28
N ASN A 30 -7.44 -11.29 2.99
CA ASN A 30 -6.51 -10.37 2.33
C ASN A 30 -7.34 -9.30 1.60
N LEU A 31 -7.43 -8.10 2.15
CA LEU A 31 -8.34 -7.06 1.66
C LEU A 31 -7.72 -5.67 1.73
N LEU A 32 -8.29 -4.75 0.95
CA LEU A 32 -8.24 -3.31 1.16
C LEU A 32 -9.64 -2.83 1.53
N ASP A 33 -9.82 -2.35 2.75
CA ASP A 33 -11.02 -1.67 3.20
C ASP A 33 -10.87 -0.16 3.00
N VAL A 34 -11.88 0.45 2.38
CA VAL A 34 -12.05 1.89 2.25
C VAL A 34 -13.15 2.31 3.20
N ILE A 35 -12.82 3.19 4.13
CA ILE A 35 -13.69 3.62 5.22
C ILE A 35 -13.87 5.13 5.09
N ASP A 36 -15.11 5.59 5.04
CA ASP A 36 -15.42 7.01 5.14
C ASP A 36 -15.25 7.44 6.60
N ILE A 37 -14.41 8.44 6.81
CA ILE A 37 -14.07 9.02 8.11
C ILE A 37 -14.42 10.51 8.18
N SER A 38 -15.20 11.03 7.23
CA SER A 38 -15.68 12.42 7.23
C SER A 38 -16.43 12.77 8.51
N SER A 39 -17.08 11.78 9.13
CA SER A 39 -17.56 11.85 10.52
C SER A 39 -16.73 10.94 11.42
N ILE A 40 -15.81 11.52 12.19
CA ILE A 40 -14.93 10.79 13.13
C ILE A 40 -15.75 10.01 14.17
N THR A 41 -16.94 10.50 14.53
CA THR A 41 -17.84 9.84 15.49
C THR A 41 -18.68 8.73 14.87
N ASN A 42 -18.78 8.67 13.55
CA ASN A 42 -19.56 7.66 12.83
C ASN A 42 -18.89 7.24 11.51
N PRO A 43 -17.71 6.62 11.56
CA PRO A 43 -17.06 6.10 10.37
C PRO A 43 -17.84 4.90 9.82
N TYR A 44 -17.86 4.72 8.50
CA TYR A 44 -18.51 3.56 7.87
C TYR A 44 -17.69 2.97 6.73
N LEU A 45 -17.80 1.65 6.56
CA LEU A 45 -17.14 0.95 5.47
C LEU A 45 -17.82 1.31 4.14
N VAL A 46 -17.07 1.92 3.22
CA VAL A 46 -17.51 2.25 1.87
C VAL A 46 -17.45 1.00 0.99
N LYS A 47 -16.28 0.33 0.99
CA LYS A 47 -16.05 -0.85 0.16
C LYS A 47 -14.87 -1.68 0.66
N SER A 48 -14.92 -2.99 0.39
CA SER A 48 -13.79 -3.91 0.56
C SER A 48 -13.37 -4.46 -0.79
N TYR A 49 -12.07 -4.47 -1.05
CA TYR A 49 -11.48 -5.03 -2.26
C TYR A 49 -10.59 -6.23 -1.92
N PRO A 50 -10.65 -7.33 -2.69
CA PRO A 50 -9.75 -8.45 -2.50
C PRO A 50 -8.31 -8.08 -2.89
N LEU A 51 -7.34 -8.46 -2.06
CA LEU A 51 -5.91 -8.39 -2.32
C LEU A 51 -5.28 -9.78 -2.22
N PHE A 52 -4.03 -9.94 -2.66
CA PHE A 52 -3.36 -11.23 -2.64
C PHE A 52 -2.69 -11.51 -1.28
N ASN A 53 -1.79 -10.65 -0.84
CA ASN A 53 -1.07 -10.72 0.42
C ASN A 53 -0.50 -9.33 0.76
N PRO A 54 -1.34 -8.37 1.21
CA PRO A 54 -0.87 -7.00 1.43
C PRO A 54 0.07 -6.89 2.64
N HIS A 55 1.15 -6.11 2.51
CA HIS A 55 2.09 -5.83 3.59
C HIS A 55 2.24 -4.33 3.87
N GLY A 56 2.20 -3.50 2.83
CA GLY A 56 2.43 -2.06 2.94
C GLY A 56 1.38 -1.26 2.18
N LEU A 57 1.13 -0.04 2.66
CA LEU A 57 0.12 0.87 2.15
C LEU A 57 0.61 2.31 2.25
N GLY A 58 0.52 3.09 1.17
CA GLY A 58 0.93 4.49 1.14
C GLY A 58 0.01 5.34 0.26
N ILE A 59 -0.15 6.62 0.59
CA ILE A 59 -0.85 7.59 -0.26
C ILE A 59 0.01 8.82 -0.53
N ASP A 60 -0.08 9.35 -1.75
CA ASP A 60 0.41 10.68 -2.11
C ASP A 60 -0.54 11.33 -3.13
N GLY A 61 -1.21 12.41 -2.73
CA GLY A 61 -2.31 12.98 -3.51
C GLY A 61 -3.39 11.93 -3.79
N ASN A 62 -3.68 11.69 -5.08
CA ASN A 62 -4.66 10.68 -5.52
C ASN A 62 -4.04 9.30 -5.78
N LEU A 63 -2.73 9.13 -5.57
CA LEU A 63 -2.08 7.84 -5.73
C LEU A 63 -2.23 7.02 -4.45
N LEU A 64 -2.61 5.75 -4.60
CA LEU A 64 -2.60 4.75 -3.56
C LEU A 64 -1.63 3.63 -3.97
N PHE A 65 -0.62 3.43 -3.13
CA PHE A 65 0.40 2.41 -3.32
C PHE A 65 0.10 1.23 -2.40
N VAL A 66 0.07 0.03 -2.97
CA VAL A 66 -0.19 -1.22 -2.25
C VAL A 66 0.97 -2.17 -2.52
N CYS A 67 1.67 -2.55 -1.46
CA CYS A 67 2.66 -3.62 -1.49
C CYS A 67 1.93 -4.95 -1.24
N ASP A 68 1.67 -5.71 -2.31
CA ASP A 68 0.89 -6.95 -2.29
C ASP A 68 1.78 -8.20 -2.12
N GLY A 69 2.86 -8.04 -1.37
CA GLY A 69 3.84 -9.09 -1.08
C GLY A 69 4.54 -9.56 -2.34
N LYS A 70 4.47 -10.86 -2.61
CA LYS A 70 5.00 -11.50 -3.83
C LYS A 70 4.25 -11.15 -5.11
N ALA A 71 3.06 -10.54 -4.99
CA ALA A 71 2.39 -9.99 -6.16
C ALA A 71 2.94 -8.60 -6.52
N GLY A 72 3.90 -8.07 -5.76
CA GLY A 72 4.60 -6.83 -6.08
C GLY A 72 3.86 -5.55 -5.73
N LEU A 73 4.38 -4.45 -6.27
CA LEU A 73 3.85 -3.10 -6.05
C LEU A 73 2.71 -2.83 -7.02
N LYS A 74 1.57 -2.37 -6.50
CA LYS A 74 0.44 -1.90 -7.30
C LYS A 74 0.17 -0.44 -6.98
N ILE A 75 -0.10 0.36 -8.01
CA ILE A 75 -0.42 1.78 -7.89
C ILE A 75 -1.82 1.99 -8.46
N TYR A 76 -2.68 2.62 -7.66
CA TYR A 76 -4.07 2.90 -8.01
C TYR A 76 -4.35 4.40 -7.98
N ASP A 77 -5.27 4.85 -8.81
CA ASP A 77 -5.92 6.15 -8.65
C ASP A 77 -7.11 6.01 -7.67
N ARG A 78 -7.02 6.73 -6.55
CA ARG A 78 -7.99 6.69 -5.46
C ARG A 78 -9.08 7.75 -5.55
N SER A 79 -9.15 8.49 -6.65
CA SER A 79 -10.13 9.57 -6.87
C SER A 79 -11.60 9.10 -6.75
N ASP A 80 -11.86 7.83 -7.07
CA ASP A 80 -13.15 7.18 -6.82
C ASP A 80 -13.00 6.03 -5.80
N PRO A 81 -13.45 6.19 -4.55
CA PRO A 81 -13.34 5.16 -3.51
C PRO A 81 -14.15 3.89 -3.84
N MET A 82 -15.10 3.96 -4.78
CA MET A 82 -15.90 2.83 -5.25
C MET A 82 -15.27 2.09 -6.44
N ALA A 83 -14.18 2.60 -7.02
CA ALA A 83 -13.54 2.06 -8.21
C ALA A 83 -12.02 1.85 -8.08
N ILE A 84 -11.47 1.76 -6.86
CA ILE A 84 -10.01 1.66 -6.61
C ILE A 84 -9.34 0.58 -7.48
N ILE A 85 -9.77 -0.69 -7.36
CA ILE A 85 -9.09 -1.79 -8.09
C ILE A 85 -9.26 -1.72 -9.60
N THR A 86 -10.32 -1.08 -10.10
CA THR A 86 -10.53 -0.88 -11.54
C THR A 86 -9.70 0.28 -12.08
N ASN A 87 -9.27 1.19 -11.21
CA ASN A 87 -8.41 2.31 -11.53
C ASN A 87 -6.93 1.99 -11.22
N GLN A 88 -6.47 0.79 -11.57
CA GLN A 88 -5.06 0.43 -11.46
C GLN A 88 -4.25 1.18 -12.52
N LEU A 89 -3.32 2.02 -12.06
CA LEU A 89 -2.42 2.79 -12.93
C LEU A 89 -1.24 1.94 -13.36
N ALA A 90 -0.66 1.18 -12.43
CA ALA A 90 0.53 0.37 -12.68
C ALA A 90 0.59 -0.86 -11.78
N HIS A 91 1.32 -1.86 -12.26
CA HIS A 91 1.64 -3.06 -11.51
C HIS A 91 3.06 -3.52 -11.84
N TYR A 92 3.88 -3.62 -10.81
CA TYR A 92 5.27 -4.02 -10.89
C TYR A 92 5.43 -5.35 -10.13
N PRO A 93 5.34 -6.50 -10.82
CA PRO A 93 5.30 -7.82 -10.20
C PRO A 93 6.67 -8.29 -9.68
N ASP A 94 7.76 -7.69 -10.15
CA ASP A 94 9.13 -8.15 -9.87
C ASP A 94 9.65 -7.70 -8.48
N PHE A 95 8.84 -6.97 -7.71
CA PHE A 95 9.18 -6.58 -6.35
C PHE A 95 8.66 -7.61 -5.34
N ASP A 96 9.52 -8.10 -4.43
CA ASP A 96 9.03 -8.68 -3.17
C ASP A 96 8.91 -7.55 -2.15
N THR A 97 7.67 -7.16 -1.86
CA THR A 97 7.38 -5.90 -1.17
C THR A 97 6.90 -6.11 0.27
N TYR A 98 7.49 -5.36 1.19
CA TYR A 98 7.12 -5.39 2.61
C TYR A 98 6.50 -4.09 3.08
N ASP A 99 7.02 -2.94 2.64
CA ASP A 99 6.48 -1.64 3.05
C ASP A 99 6.76 -0.58 1.98
N VAL A 100 6.05 0.53 2.06
CA VAL A 100 6.03 1.61 1.08
C VAL A 100 5.78 2.94 1.78
N ILE A 101 6.62 3.92 1.47
CA ILE A 101 6.45 5.30 1.92
C ILE A 101 6.60 6.22 0.70
N PRO A 102 5.50 6.66 0.08
CA PRO A 102 5.52 7.67 -0.97
C PRO A 102 5.61 9.07 -0.34
N MET A 103 6.51 9.91 -0.85
CA MET A 103 6.61 11.30 -0.42
C MET A 103 7.19 12.18 -1.54
N ASN A 104 6.40 13.16 -2.01
CA ASN A 104 6.84 14.22 -2.92
C ASN A 104 7.54 13.69 -4.20
N GLY A 105 6.96 12.67 -4.84
CA GLY A 105 7.54 12.06 -6.05
C GLY A 105 8.62 11.00 -5.79
N ILE A 106 9.00 10.75 -4.54
CA ILE A 106 10.00 9.74 -4.15
C ILE A 106 9.36 8.62 -3.35
N LEU A 107 9.40 7.41 -3.89
CA LEU A 107 8.86 6.20 -3.27
C LEU A 107 9.99 5.46 -2.59
N MET A 108 9.93 5.37 -1.26
CA MET A 108 10.76 4.44 -0.50
C MET A 108 10.04 3.09 -0.47
N LEU A 109 10.58 2.12 -1.19
CA LEU A 109 10.08 0.74 -1.25
C LEU A 109 10.99 -0.15 -0.40
N ILE A 110 10.41 -0.86 0.56
CA ILE A 110 11.13 -1.82 1.40
C ILE A 110 10.84 -3.21 0.84
N GLY A 111 11.89 -3.93 0.47
CA GLY A 111 11.82 -5.32 -0.01
C GLY A 111 12.86 -6.22 0.63
N GLU A 112 12.97 -7.45 0.12
CA GLU A 112 13.90 -8.48 0.65
C GLU A 112 15.36 -8.00 0.67
N ASP A 113 15.80 -7.36 -0.41
CA ASP A 113 17.19 -6.95 -0.62
C ASP A 113 17.52 -5.56 -0.05
N GLY A 114 16.59 -4.92 0.65
CA GLY A 114 16.79 -3.65 1.34
C GLY A 114 15.81 -2.54 0.97
N ILE A 115 16.30 -1.30 1.01
CA ILE A 115 15.47 -0.10 0.79
C ILE A 115 15.80 0.47 -0.58
N PHE A 116 14.79 0.57 -1.42
CA PHE A 116 14.88 1.14 -2.76
C PHE A 116 14.20 2.50 -2.79
N GLN A 117 14.77 3.43 -3.54
CA GLN A 117 14.16 4.73 -3.81
C GLN A 117 13.80 4.80 -5.29
N TYR A 118 12.54 5.10 -5.60
CA TYR A 118 12.06 5.31 -6.96
C TYR A 118 11.54 6.73 -7.14
N ASP A 119 11.82 7.33 -8.29
CA ASP A 119 11.08 8.48 -8.81
C ASP A 119 9.76 7.96 -9.38
N TYR A 120 8.63 8.44 -8.87
CA TYR A 120 7.29 8.13 -9.38
C TYR A 120 6.58 9.33 -10.00
N SER A 121 7.32 10.35 -10.45
CA SER A 121 6.77 11.47 -11.21
C SER A 121 5.87 11.02 -12.37
N ASN A 122 6.17 9.86 -12.97
CA ASN A 122 5.22 9.07 -13.75
C ASN A 122 4.90 7.75 -13.01
N PRO A 123 3.70 7.58 -12.44
CA PRO A 123 3.34 6.35 -11.70
C PRO A 123 3.24 5.11 -12.61
N GLN A 124 3.17 5.29 -13.93
CA GLN A 124 3.19 4.17 -14.90
C GLN A 124 4.61 3.76 -15.29
N ASP A 125 5.61 4.58 -14.97
CA ASP A 125 7.01 4.36 -15.33
C ASP A 125 7.92 4.91 -14.23
N ILE A 126 8.03 4.14 -13.14
CA ILE A 126 8.88 4.51 -12.00
C ILE A 126 10.34 4.22 -12.33
N ASN A 127 11.24 5.11 -11.89
CA ASN A 127 12.68 5.00 -12.16
C ASN A 127 13.46 4.85 -10.85
N GLN A 128 14.30 3.82 -10.74
CA GLN A 128 15.12 3.63 -9.54
C GLN A 128 16.18 4.73 -9.43
N ILE A 129 16.18 5.45 -8.31
CA ILE A 129 17.16 6.49 -7.97
C ILE A 129 18.33 5.88 -7.19
N SER A 130 18.02 5.07 -6.18
CA SER A 130 19.03 4.49 -5.29
C SER A 130 18.56 3.18 -4.66
N HIS A 131 19.52 2.41 -4.14
CA HIS A 131 19.29 1.17 -3.40
C HIS A 131 20.27 1.08 -2.24
N ILE A 132 19.73 0.94 -1.02
CA ILE A 132 20.48 0.68 0.20
C ILE A 132 20.32 -0.81 0.50
N GLN A 133 21.36 -1.57 0.19
CA GLN A 133 21.40 -3.01 0.43
C GLN A 133 21.52 -3.33 1.92
N ILE A 134 20.70 -4.28 2.39
CA ILE A 134 20.89 -4.88 3.71
C ILE A 134 21.87 -6.04 3.58
N VAL A 135 23.13 -5.79 3.93
CA VAL A 135 24.14 -6.86 4.02
C VAL A 135 23.90 -7.63 5.31
N LYS A 136 23.57 -8.93 5.23
CA LYS A 136 23.65 -9.80 6.41
C LYS A 136 25.12 -9.86 6.81
N GLY A 137 25.45 -9.33 7.99
CA GLY A 137 26.78 -9.48 8.57
C GLY A 137 27.16 -10.96 8.58
N GLY A 138 28.27 -11.30 7.93
CA GLY A 138 28.74 -12.67 7.85
C GLY A 138 29.00 -13.24 9.24
N ASN A 139 28.55 -14.48 9.46
CA ASN A 139 29.06 -15.33 10.54
C ASN A 139 30.43 -15.87 10.16
#